data_AF-A0A7S2JPA6-F1
#
_entry.id   AF-A0A7S2JPA6-F1
#
_cell.length_a   1.000
_cell.length_b   1.000
_cell.length_c   1.000
_cell.angle_alpha   90.00
_cell.angle_beta   90.00
_cell.angle_gamma   90.00
#
_symmetry.space_group_name_H-M   'P 1'
#
loop_
_entity.id
_entity.type
_entity.pdbx_description
1 polymer ?
#
loop_
_entity_poly.entity_id
_entity_poly.type
_entity_poly.pdbx_seq_one_letter_code
_entity_poly.pdbx_strand_id
1 'polypeptide(L)'
;TFYMYRASADDELHKFPFGDINTGNMDGVIWYLMNEVVTNYTAGPRCPRKFNISVIHRYKIQVKATPDLFKEGMNFGPRYAYDMGKCMGRCFPGNLCSGKGDCTSHYEKYGYIPGCNNFYDNYPFPNNQTPAHHGIWYSLPLDGRCARPTGAHDCTWSYEYRGNVTLLEIESAVPGGTNCCRGHCTSFWDDQFSSARTSLRIQQALDVFAKKYPWMPRDVEAAKCDFQWWKWYSVDRWEHRDPWAKDGK
;
A
#
# COMPACT_ATOMS: atom_id res chain seq x y z
N THR A 1 -16.65 -6.01 2.12
CA THR A 1 -15.39 -6.45 1.49
C THR A 1 -14.98 -5.42 0.46
N PHE A 2 -13.70 -5.30 0.17
CA PHE A 2 -13.17 -4.28 -0.75
C PHE A 2 -11.90 -4.82 -1.43
N TYR A 3 -11.35 -4.10 -2.41
CA TYR A 3 -10.09 -4.49 -3.05
C TYR A 3 -8.91 -3.74 -2.42
N MET A 4 -7.84 -4.49 -2.19
CA MET A 4 -6.49 -3.96 -1.99
C MET A 4 -5.59 -4.44 -3.11
N TYR A 5 -4.57 -3.66 -3.40
CA TYR A 5 -3.62 -3.88 -4.47
C TYR A 5 -2.19 -3.92 -3.90
N ARG A 6 -1.33 -4.72 -4.51
CA ARG A 6 0.10 -4.78 -4.20
C ARG A 6 0.90 -4.83 -5.49
N ALA A 7 1.90 -3.97 -5.61
CA ALA A 7 2.90 -4.08 -6.65
C ALA A 7 4.06 -4.96 -6.18
N SER A 8 4.46 -5.95 -6.97
CA SER A 8 5.54 -6.88 -6.66
C SER A 8 6.26 -7.37 -7.92
N ALA A 9 7.36 -8.08 -7.74
CA ALA A 9 7.92 -8.91 -8.80
C ALA A 9 6.95 -10.06 -9.14
N ASP A 10 6.98 -10.53 -10.39
CA ASP A 10 6.03 -11.54 -10.91
C ASP A 10 5.99 -12.84 -10.09
N ASP A 11 7.13 -13.30 -9.58
CA ASP A 11 7.25 -14.56 -8.84
C ASP A 11 7.20 -14.41 -7.31
N GLU A 12 6.94 -13.20 -6.79
CA GLU A 12 7.04 -12.91 -5.36
C GLU A 12 6.00 -13.68 -4.53
N LEU A 13 4.77 -13.82 -5.04
CA LEU A 13 3.69 -14.50 -4.32
C LEU A 13 3.90 -16.00 -4.14
N HIS A 14 4.78 -16.60 -4.94
CA HIS A 14 5.16 -18.00 -4.77
C HIS A 14 6.25 -18.18 -3.71
N LYS A 15 6.99 -17.12 -3.40
CA LYS A 15 8.15 -17.14 -2.49
C LYS A 15 7.78 -16.75 -1.07
N PHE A 16 6.81 -15.86 -0.90
CA PHE A 16 6.48 -15.28 0.40
C PHE A 16 4.99 -15.35 0.71
N PRO A 17 4.60 -15.61 1.97
CA PRO A 17 3.21 -15.59 2.38
C PRO A 17 2.62 -14.18 2.26
N PHE A 18 1.32 -14.10 1.98
CA PHE A 18 0.61 -12.82 2.00
C PHE A 18 0.20 -12.48 3.44
N GLY A 19 1.03 -11.65 4.08
CA GLY A 19 0.92 -11.14 5.45
C GLY A 19 2.25 -10.50 5.87
N ASP A 20 2.23 -9.62 6.87
CA ASP A 20 3.35 -8.73 7.23
C ASP A 20 3.81 -7.88 6.03
N ILE A 21 2.81 -7.26 5.39
CA ILE A 21 2.99 -6.54 4.13
C ILE A 21 2.21 -5.23 4.11
N ASN A 22 2.69 -4.31 3.26
CA ASN A 22 1.93 -3.14 2.83
C ASN A 22 1.13 -3.45 1.56
N THR A 23 -0.04 -2.84 1.48
CA THR A 23 -0.90 -2.79 0.30
C THR A 23 -1.48 -1.37 0.17
N GLY A 24 -2.24 -1.11 -0.88
CA GLY A 24 -2.98 0.15 -1.01
C GLY A 24 -4.27 -0.05 -1.80
N ASN A 25 -5.07 1.01 -1.90
CA ASN A 25 -6.02 1.11 -3.01
C ASN A 25 -5.26 1.41 -4.33
N MET A 26 -5.97 1.50 -5.45
CA MET A 26 -5.32 1.73 -6.74
C MET A 26 -4.53 3.05 -6.75
N ASP A 27 -5.09 4.12 -6.21
CA ASP A 27 -4.43 5.42 -6.03
C ASP A 27 -3.08 5.29 -5.30
N GLY A 28 -3.07 4.63 -4.13
CA GLY A 28 -1.88 4.45 -3.32
C GLY A 28 -0.81 3.58 -4.01
N VAL A 29 -1.21 2.58 -4.78
CA VAL A 29 -0.28 1.71 -5.54
C VAL A 29 0.29 2.42 -6.78
N ILE A 30 -0.54 3.16 -7.52
CA ILE A 30 -0.06 3.95 -8.67
C ILE A 30 0.89 5.04 -8.21
N TRP A 31 0.61 5.70 -7.08
CA TRP A 31 1.53 6.67 -6.48
C TRP A 31 2.86 6.01 -6.10
N TYR A 32 2.83 4.86 -5.42
CA TYR A 32 4.04 4.12 -5.05
C TYR A 32 4.87 3.72 -6.28
N LEU A 33 4.20 3.16 -7.30
CA LEU A 33 4.86 2.78 -8.54
C LEU A 33 5.56 3.99 -9.16
N MET A 34 4.80 5.06 -9.40
CA MET A 34 5.31 6.26 -10.04
C MET A 34 6.50 6.84 -9.26
N ASN A 35 6.36 7.08 -7.95
CA ASN A 35 7.37 7.78 -7.16
C ASN A 35 8.56 6.91 -6.78
N GLU A 36 8.39 5.62 -6.50
CA GLU A 36 9.49 4.80 -5.97
C GLU A 36 10.06 3.81 -6.97
N VAL A 37 9.18 3.21 -7.77
CA VAL A 37 9.53 2.01 -8.54
C VAL A 37 9.99 2.37 -9.94
N VAL A 38 9.25 3.29 -10.56
CA VAL A 38 9.45 3.70 -11.94
C VAL A 38 10.42 4.86 -12.02
N THR A 39 10.20 5.93 -11.24
CA THR A 39 11.04 7.13 -11.34
C THR A 39 12.04 7.27 -10.19
N ASN A 40 11.85 6.53 -9.09
CA ASN A 40 12.68 6.60 -7.88
C ASN A 40 12.92 8.03 -7.40
N TYR A 41 11.86 8.83 -7.37
CA TYR A 41 11.81 10.24 -7.02
C TYR A 41 12.66 11.15 -7.92
N THR A 42 13.20 10.60 -9.01
CA THR A 42 13.86 11.37 -10.07
C THR A 42 12.86 11.70 -11.18
N ALA A 43 13.26 12.54 -12.14
CA ALA A 43 12.44 12.83 -13.31
C ALA A 43 12.61 11.81 -14.46
N GLY A 44 13.27 10.67 -14.23
CA GLY A 44 13.64 9.72 -15.29
C GLY A 44 13.26 8.26 -15.03
N PRO A 45 13.07 7.46 -16.10
CA PRO A 45 12.75 6.03 -16.00
C PRO A 45 13.88 5.23 -15.36
N ARG A 46 13.51 4.33 -14.46
CA ARG A 46 14.38 3.28 -13.96
C ARG A 46 14.09 1.96 -14.67
N CYS A 47 15.12 1.39 -15.30
CA CYS A 47 15.08 0.04 -15.85
C CYS A 47 16.40 -0.69 -15.53
N PRO A 48 16.37 -1.85 -14.85
CA PRO A 48 15.18 -2.51 -14.30
C PRO A 48 14.50 -1.67 -13.21
N ARG A 49 13.18 -1.81 -13.10
CA ARG A 49 12.36 -1.15 -12.06
C ARG A 49 12.87 -1.55 -10.67
N LYS A 50 12.66 -0.69 -9.66
CA LYS A 50 13.06 -0.99 -8.26
C LYS A 50 12.52 -2.37 -7.86
N PHE A 51 13.37 -3.20 -7.26
CA PHE A 51 13.06 -4.58 -6.85
C PHE A 51 12.50 -5.50 -7.96
N ASN A 52 12.74 -5.19 -9.24
CA ASN A 52 12.14 -5.90 -10.37
C ASN A 52 10.60 -5.96 -10.33
N ILE A 53 9.96 -4.99 -9.68
CA ILE A 53 8.49 -4.90 -9.64
C ILE A 53 7.95 -4.76 -11.07
N SER A 54 7.03 -5.65 -11.43
CA SER A 54 6.49 -5.75 -12.80
C SER A 54 5.00 -6.09 -12.84
N VAL A 55 4.35 -6.32 -11.69
CA VAL A 55 2.96 -6.79 -11.61
C VAL A 55 2.22 -6.03 -10.52
N ILE A 56 0.95 -5.70 -10.78
CA ILE A 56 -0.03 -5.28 -9.77
C ILE A 56 -0.98 -6.45 -9.52
N HIS A 57 -1.00 -6.92 -8.28
CA HIS A 57 -1.92 -7.96 -7.82
C HIS A 57 -3.13 -7.35 -7.14
N ARG A 58 -4.30 -7.97 -7.31
CA ARG A 58 -5.57 -7.56 -6.71
C ARG A 58 -6.07 -8.61 -5.74
N TYR A 59 -6.52 -8.16 -4.56
CA TYR A 59 -7.01 -9.01 -3.49
C TYR A 59 -8.36 -8.51 -3.00
N LYS A 60 -9.34 -9.40 -2.82
CA LYS A 60 -10.56 -9.10 -2.09
C LYS A 60 -10.31 -9.29 -0.61
N ILE A 61 -10.44 -8.24 0.17
CA ILE A 61 -10.18 -8.24 1.60
C ILE A 61 -11.49 -8.26 2.38
N GLN A 62 -11.49 -9.04 3.47
CA GLN A 62 -12.49 -8.98 4.52
C GLN A 62 -11.79 -8.57 5.80
N VAL A 63 -12.41 -7.67 6.56
CA VAL A 63 -11.90 -7.22 7.85
C VAL A 63 -13.03 -7.28 8.88
N LYS A 64 -12.66 -7.48 10.14
CA LYS A 64 -13.53 -7.31 11.29
C LYS A 64 -12.72 -6.74 12.44
N ALA A 65 -13.15 -5.58 12.93
CA ALA A 65 -12.52 -4.91 14.06
C ALA A 65 -12.60 -5.79 15.32
N THR A 66 -11.60 -5.68 16.18
CA THR A 66 -11.68 -6.23 17.53
C THR A 66 -12.67 -5.42 18.37
N PRO A 67 -13.27 -5.99 19.42
CA PRO A 67 -14.13 -5.24 20.32
C PRO A 67 -13.45 -4.00 20.91
N ASP A 68 -12.15 -4.11 21.24
CA ASP A 68 -11.37 -3.02 21.81
C ASP A 68 -11.18 -1.86 20.82
N LEU A 69 -10.86 -2.17 19.56
CA LEU A 69 -10.75 -1.14 18.52
C LEU A 69 -12.12 -0.53 18.19
N PHE A 70 -13.14 -1.37 18.07
CA PHE A 70 -14.50 -0.91 17.73
C PHE A 70 -15.06 0.05 18.79
N LYS A 71 -14.74 -0.18 20.07
CA LYS A 71 -15.08 0.72 21.18
C LYS A 71 -14.46 2.12 21.03
N GLU A 72 -13.33 2.24 20.35
CA GLU A 72 -12.69 3.53 20.02
C GLU A 72 -13.34 4.23 18.81
N GLY A 73 -14.32 3.56 18.17
CA GLY A 73 -15.05 4.06 17.01
C GLY A 73 -14.31 3.86 15.68
N MET A 74 -13.45 2.84 15.58
CA MET A 74 -12.62 2.56 14.41
C MET A 74 -12.72 1.09 13.97
N ASN A 75 -12.49 0.86 12.68
CA ASN A 75 -12.35 -0.46 12.07
C ASN A 75 -10.91 -0.79 11.68
N PHE A 76 -10.10 0.25 11.47
CA PHE A 76 -8.68 0.13 11.16
C PHE A 76 -7.80 0.77 12.23
N GLY A 77 -6.64 0.16 12.47
CA GLY A 77 -5.59 0.71 13.31
C GLY A 77 -4.64 1.64 12.54
N PRO A 78 -3.51 2.01 13.16
CA PRO A 78 -2.49 2.77 12.46
C PRO A 78 -1.87 1.92 11.34
N ARG A 79 -1.65 2.52 10.18
CA ARG A 79 -0.81 1.89 9.15
C ARG A 79 0.64 1.83 9.65
N TYR A 80 1.17 0.62 9.68
CA TYR A 80 2.59 0.39 9.90
C TYR A 80 3.28 0.00 8.60
N ALA A 81 4.51 0.49 8.41
CA ALA A 81 5.33 0.05 7.31
C ALA A 81 5.89 -1.35 7.62
N TYR A 82 5.64 -2.29 6.72
CA TYR A 82 6.33 -3.57 6.72
C TYR A 82 7.49 -3.57 5.73
N ASP A 83 8.66 -4.02 6.17
CA ASP A 83 9.82 -4.20 5.29
C ASP A 83 10.51 -5.53 5.62
N MET A 84 10.77 -6.33 4.59
CA MET A 84 11.22 -7.73 4.71
C MET A 84 10.40 -8.57 5.71
N GLY A 85 9.07 -8.36 5.75
CA GLY A 85 8.16 -9.05 6.68
C GLY A 85 8.26 -8.57 8.13
N LYS A 86 8.96 -7.47 8.40
CA LYS A 86 9.11 -6.89 9.75
C LYS A 86 8.34 -5.60 9.87
N CYS A 87 7.62 -5.44 10.97
CA CYS A 87 6.96 -4.17 11.29
C CYS A 87 8.00 -3.13 11.71
N MET A 88 8.13 -2.07 10.90
CA MET A 88 9.06 -0.96 11.13
C MET A 88 8.43 0.19 11.92
N GLY A 89 7.15 0.10 12.26
CA GLY A 89 6.40 1.18 12.89
C GLY A 89 5.80 2.13 11.86
N ARG A 90 5.37 3.31 12.32
CA ARG A 90 4.93 4.42 11.47
C ARG A 90 6.20 5.02 10.86
N CYS A 91 6.25 5.14 9.53
CA CYS A 91 7.37 5.77 8.84
C CYS A 91 7.00 7.15 8.32
N PHE A 92 8.00 8.01 8.28
CA PHE A 92 7.96 9.44 7.99
C PHE A 92 9.02 9.77 6.91
N PRO A 93 9.09 11.01 6.41
CA PRO A 93 10.14 11.39 5.45
C PRO A 93 11.55 11.12 5.98
N GLY A 94 12.48 10.91 5.05
CA GLY A 94 13.88 10.59 5.39
C GLY A 94 14.09 9.16 5.86
N ASN A 95 13.16 8.23 5.56
CA ASN A 95 13.17 6.83 6.01
C ASN A 95 13.20 6.67 7.53
N LEU A 96 12.68 7.66 8.28
CA LEU A 96 12.62 7.59 9.72
C LEU A 96 11.33 6.88 10.17
N CYS A 97 11.43 5.91 11.08
CA CYS A 97 10.30 5.15 11.57
C CYS A 97 10.28 5.04 13.10
N SER A 98 9.09 4.88 13.68
CA SER A 98 8.89 4.73 15.14
C SER A 98 9.38 3.38 15.70
N GLY A 99 9.64 2.40 14.83
CA GLY A 99 10.18 1.10 15.17
C GLY A 99 9.15 0.06 15.64
N LYS A 100 9.62 -1.17 15.85
CA LYS A 100 8.80 -2.34 16.24
C LYS A 100 8.03 -2.15 17.56
N GLY A 101 8.55 -1.33 18.48
CA GLY A 101 7.89 -1.07 19.77
C GLY A 101 6.50 -0.46 19.59
N ASP A 102 6.33 0.43 18.61
CA ASP A 102 5.04 1.05 18.29
C ASP A 102 4.03 -0.01 17.84
N CYS A 103 4.45 -0.88 16.90
CA CYS A 103 3.63 -2.00 16.45
C CYS A 103 3.20 -2.90 17.61
N THR A 104 4.16 -3.28 18.45
CA THR A 104 3.95 -4.20 19.57
C THR A 104 2.92 -3.63 20.54
N SER A 105 3.10 -2.36 20.93
CA SER A 105 2.16 -1.68 21.83
C SER A 105 0.74 -1.62 21.30
N HIS A 106 0.56 -1.41 19.99
CA HIS A 106 -0.77 -1.41 19.39
C HIS A 106 -1.37 -2.80 19.25
N TYR A 107 -0.59 -3.79 18.82
CA TYR A 107 -1.07 -5.16 18.63
C TYR A 107 -1.39 -5.85 19.95
N GLU A 108 -0.64 -5.58 21.01
CA GLU A 108 -0.97 -6.08 22.36
C GLU A 108 -2.30 -5.52 22.87
N LYS A 109 -2.62 -4.25 22.54
CA LYS A 109 -3.84 -3.59 23.02
C LYS A 109 -5.07 -3.96 22.20
N TYR A 110 -4.96 -3.93 20.87
CA TYR A 110 -6.11 -4.01 19.98
C TYR A 110 -6.15 -5.28 19.13
N GLY A 111 -5.17 -6.17 19.30
CA GLY A 111 -4.94 -7.31 18.42
C GLY A 111 -4.27 -6.92 17.11
N TYR A 112 -4.02 -7.91 16.27
CA TYR A 112 -3.38 -7.79 14.96
C TYR A 112 -4.35 -7.26 13.91
N ILE A 113 -4.88 -6.07 14.13
CA ILE A 113 -5.82 -5.39 13.24
C ILE A 113 -5.10 -4.87 11.98
N PRO A 114 -5.77 -4.88 10.81
CA PRO A 114 -5.30 -4.12 9.66
C PRO A 114 -5.15 -2.64 9.98
N GLY A 115 -4.05 -2.05 9.53
CA GLY A 115 -3.80 -0.63 9.63
C GLY A 115 -4.20 0.11 8.36
N CYS A 116 -4.49 1.42 8.47
CA CYS A 116 -4.67 2.27 7.30
C CYS A 116 -4.15 3.70 7.55
N ASN A 117 -3.85 4.42 6.47
CA ASN A 117 -3.70 5.87 6.50
C ASN A 117 -4.13 6.50 5.17
N ASN A 118 -4.82 7.64 5.24
CA ASN A 118 -5.18 8.39 4.04
C ASN A 118 -4.06 9.34 3.65
N PHE A 119 -3.86 9.55 2.34
CA PHE A 119 -2.88 10.50 1.85
C PHE A 119 -3.28 11.94 2.16
N TYR A 120 -4.58 12.27 2.16
CA TYR A 120 -5.05 13.61 2.49
C TYR A 120 -4.81 13.99 3.96
N ASP A 121 -4.62 13.02 4.85
CA ASP A 121 -4.30 13.27 6.27
C ASP A 121 -2.86 13.76 6.46
N ASN A 122 -2.00 13.62 5.43
CA ASN A 122 -0.57 13.93 5.49
C ASN A 122 0.15 13.26 6.68
N TYR A 123 -0.24 12.02 6.99
CA TYR A 123 0.26 11.31 8.16
C TYR A 123 0.16 9.77 8.02
N PRO A 124 1.13 8.99 8.52
CA PRO A 124 2.48 9.42 8.92
C PRO A 124 3.36 9.74 7.71
N PHE A 125 3.20 8.98 6.62
CA PHE A 125 3.72 9.28 5.29
C PHE A 125 2.67 8.88 4.24
N PRO A 126 2.48 9.64 3.15
CA PRO A 126 3.14 10.93 2.83
C PRO A 126 2.75 12.02 3.84
N ASN A 127 3.63 13.00 4.06
CA ASN A 127 3.38 14.13 4.99
C ASN A 127 3.08 15.46 4.27
N ASN A 128 2.80 15.36 2.97
CA ASN A 128 2.46 16.45 2.08
C ASN A 128 1.42 15.97 1.07
N GLN A 129 0.74 16.93 0.45
CA GLN A 129 -0.24 16.61 -0.59
C GLN A 129 0.44 15.89 -1.76
N THR A 130 -0.25 14.87 -2.27
CA THR A 130 0.22 14.07 -3.40
C THR A 130 -0.75 14.21 -4.58
N PRO A 131 -0.33 13.91 -5.82
CA PRO A 131 -1.25 13.88 -6.95
C PRO A 131 -2.29 12.74 -6.86
N ALA A 132 -2.14 11.78 -5.94
CA ALA A 132 -3.08 10.71 -5.66
C ALA A 132 -3.90 11.04 -4.39
N HIS A 133 -4.75 12.07 -4.47
CA HIS A 133 -5.48 12.62 -3.31
C HIS A 133 -6.34 11.61 -2.55
N HIS A 134 -6.82 10.57 -3.24
CA HIS A 134 -7.62 9.49 -2.65
C HIS A 134 -6.79 8.25 -2.30
N GLY A 135 -5.46 8.36 -2.30
CA GLY A 135 -4.56 7.29 -1.91
C GLY A 135 -4.79 6.84 -0.48
N ILE A 136 -4.91 5.53 -0.30
CA ILE A 136 -4.96 4.87 1.00
C ILE A 136 -3.91 3.77 0.97
N TRP A 137 -3.08 3.76 2.00
CA TRP A 137 -2.23 2.62 2.29
C TRP A 137 -2.79 1.81 3.44
N TYR A 138 -2.53 0.51 3.38
CA TYR A 138 -2.92 -0.44 4.39
C TYR A 138 -1.73 -1.29 4.82
N SER A 139 -1.82 -1.82 6.04
CA SER A 139 -0.87 -2.81 6.57
C SER A 139 -1.61 -4.05 7.05
N LEU A 140 -1.11 -5.23 6.69
CA LEU A 140 -1.77 -6.51 6.96
C LEU A 140 -0.86 -7.39 7.83
N PRO A 141 -0.96 -7.33 9.18
CA PRO A 141 -0.17 -8.19 10.06
C PRO A 141 -0.55 -9.66 9.87
N LEU A 142 0.42 -10.54 9.67
CA LEU A 142 0.17 -11.96 9.37
C LEU A 142 -0.58 -12.67 10.52
N ASP A 143 -0.24 -12.34 11.76
CA ASP A 143 -0.84 -12.94 12.97
C ASP A 143 -2.35 -12.64 13.13
N GLY A 144 -2.89 -11.65 12.40
CA GLY A 144 -4.32 -11.35 12.38
C GLY A 144 -5.10 -12.09 11.29
N ARG A 145 -4.41 -12.85 10.44
CA ARG A 145 -4.98 -13.51 9.27
C ARG A 145 -5.70 -14.80 9.67
N CYS A 146 -6.94 -14.95 9.22
CA CYS A 146 -7.69 -16.19 9.36
C CYS A 146 -8.58 -16.45 8.14
N ALA A 147 -9.29 -17.59 8.11
CA ALA A 147 -10.17 -17.93 7.00
C ALA A 147 -11.41 -17.02 6.92
N ARG A 148 -12.00 -16.71 8.09
CA ARG A 148 -13.18 -15.85 8.23
C ARG A 148 -12.99 -14.93 9.44
N PRO A 149 -12.83 -13.61 9.26
CA PRO A 149 -12.60 -12.67 10.35
C PRO A 149 -13.69 -12.73 11.43
N THR A 150 -13.29 -13.00 12.66
CA THR A 150 -14.18 -13.08 13.82
C THR A 150 -14.15 -11.79 14.64
N GLY A 151 -13.08 -11.00 14.53
CA GLY A 151 -12.79 -9.88 15.41
C GLY A 151 -12.05 -10.30 16.68
N ALA A 152 -11.59 -11.56 16.79
CA ALA A 152 -10.61 -11.93 17.80
C ALA A 152 -9.26 -11.24 17.50
N HIS A 153 -8.42 -11.08 18.52
CA HIS A 153 -7.13 -10.40 18.38
C HIS A 153 -6.20 -11.03 17.33
N ASP A 154 -6.37 -12.31 17.04
CA ASP A 154 -5.63 -13.13 16.07
C ASP A 154 -6.45 -13.47 14.80
N CYS A 155 -7.66 -12.92 14.65
CA CYS A 155 -8.54 -13.22 13.52
C CYS A 155 -9.36 -11.99 13.12
N THR A 156 -8.66 -11.02 12.53
CA THR A 156 -9.17 -9.69 12.18
C THR A 156 -9.31 -9.50 10.67
N TRP A 157 -8.64 -10.30 9.84
CA TRP A 157 -8.72 -10.17 8.38
C TRP A 157 -8.52 -11.47 7.61
N SER A 158 -9.01 -11.46 6.37
CA SER A 158 -8.81 -12.53 5.39
C SER A 158 -8.72 -11.94 3.99
N TYR A 159 -8.26 -12.75 3.03
CA TYR A 159 -8.23 -12.35 1.64
C TYR A 159 -8.60 -13.49 0.70
N GLU A 160 -8.96 -13.08 -0.52
CA GLU A 160 -9.07 -13.94 -1.69
C GLU A 160 -8.29 -13.27 -2.82
N TYR A 161 -7.45 -14.02 -3.54
CA TYR A 161 -6.74 -13.50 -4.70
C TYR A 161 -7.69 -13.31 -5.88
N ARG A 162 -7.64 -12.14 -6.54
CA ARG A 162 -8.58 -11.75 -7.62
C ARG A 162 -7.87 -11.31 -8.89
N GLY A 163 -6.72 -11.92 -9.16
CA GLY A 163 -5.95 -11.75 -10.38
C GLY A 163 -4.88 -10.67 -10.32
N ASN A 164 -4.21 -10.47 -11.45
CA ASN A 164 -3.15 -9.50 -11.62
C ASN A 164 -3.14 -8.88 -13.02
N VAL A 165 -2.42 -7.78 -13.15
CA VAL A 165 -2.04 -7.18 -14.42
C VAL A 165 -0.56 -6.83 -14.37
N THR A 166 0.14 -7.01 -15.47
CA THR A 166 1.53 -6.59 -15.61
C THR A 166 1.60 -5.09 -15.86
N LEU A 167 2.72 -4.46 -15.49
CA LEU A 167 2.94 -3.06 -15.85
C LEU A 167 2.94 -2.88 -17.37
N LEU A 168 3.45 -3.85 -18.13
CA LEU A 168 3.44 -3.80 -19.59
C LEU A 168 2.01 -3.77 -20.17
N GLU A 169 1.07 -4.54 -19.61
CA GLU A 169 -0.34 -4.49 -20.01
C GLU A 169 -0.96 -3.10 -19.79
N ILE A 170 -0.56 -2.41 -18.71
CA ILE A 170 -1.01 -1.04 -18.41
C ILE A 170 -0.35 -0.01 -19.34
N GLU A 171 0.97 -0.10 -19.50
CA GLU A 171 1.79 0.83 -20.29
C GLU A 171 1.46 0.77 -21.79
N SER A 172 1.02 -0.39 -22.28
CA SER A 172 0.64 -0.60 -23.69
C SER A 172 -0.54 0.26 -24.14
N ALA A 173 -1.33 0.79 -23.21
CA ALA A 173 -2.42 1.70 -23.53
C ALA A 173 -1.95 3.11 -23.90
N VAL A 174 -0.71 3.48 -23.55
CA VAL A 174 -0.13 4.79 -23.83
C VAL A 174 1.30 4.63 -24.39
N PRO A 175 1.45 4.07 -25.61
CA PRO A 175 2.77 3.82 -26.20
C PRO A 175 3.52 5.12 -26.52
N GLY A 176 4.85 5.05 -26.62
CA GLY A 176 5.71 6.17 -27.01
C GLY A 176 6.47 6.80 -25.84
N GLY A 177 6.80 8.08 -25.89
CA GLY A 177 7.46 8.78 -24.77
C GLY A 177 8.93 8.39 -24.52
N THR A 178 9.49 8.94 -23.44
CA THR A 178 10.91 8.76 -23.05
C THR A 178 11.10 7.70 -21.96
N ASN A 179 10.01 7.27 -21.31
CA ASN A 179 10.05 6.22 -20.30
C ASN A 179 10.12 4.83 -20.95
N CYS A 180 11.35 4.36 -21.20
CA CYS A 180 11.61 3.06 -21.82
C CYS A 180 12.11 2.02 -20.81
N CYS A 181 11.58 0.79 -20.87
CA CYS A 181 12.15 -0.34 -20.17
C CYS A 181 12.08 -1.61 -21.01
N ARG A 182 13.23 -2.29 -21.16
CA ARG A 182 13.40 -3.51 -21.99
C ARG A 182 12.85 -3.36 -23.42
N GLY A 183 13.08 -2.20 -24.05
CA GLY A 183 12.63 -1.93 -25.42
C GLY A 183 11.17 -1.49 -25.55
N HIS A 184 10.41 -1.42 -24.45
CA HIS A 184 9.05 -0.87 -24.44
C HIS A 184 9.07 0.55 -23.89
N CYS A 185 8.70 1.52 -24.73
CA CYS A 185 8.58 2.92 -24.34
C CYS A 185 7.11 3.29 -24.17
N THR A 186 6.82 4.00 -23.09
CA THR A 186 5.48 4.53 -22.78
C THR A 186 5.56 5.97 -22.29
N SER A 187 4.52 6.78 -22.56
CA SER A 187 4.33 8.09 -21.90
C SER A 187 3.42 7.99 -20.68
N PHE A 188 3.02 6.77 -20.30
CA PHE A 188 2.14 6.51 -19.16
C PHE A 188 2.68 7.12 -17.86
N TRP A 189 4.00 7.19 -17.66
CA TRP A 189 4.64 7.68 -16.44
C TRP A 189 5.07 9.16 -16.48
N ASP A 190 4.84 9.87 -17.58
CA ASP A 190 5.26 11.27 -17.77
C ASP A 190 4.46 12.24 -16.87
N ASP A 191 4.99 13.42 -16.53
CA ASP A 191 4.27 14.38 -15.67
C ASP A 191 3.86 13.81 -14.29
N GLN A 192 4.83 13.26 -13.55
CA GLN A 192 4.58 12.53 -12.30
C GLN A 192 3.81 13.33 -11.23
N PHE A 193 3.93 14.66 -11.23
CA PHE A 193 3.26 15.51 -10.23
C PHE A 193 1.88 16.01 -10.66
N SER A 194 1.40 15.62 -11.84
CA SER A 194 0.08 16.03 -12.33
C SER A 194 -1.02 15.15 -11.73
N SER A 195 -1.93 15.75 -10.97
CA SER A 195 -3.14 15.08 -10.45
C SER A 195 -4.00 14.51 -11.58
N ALA A 196 -4.19 15.26 -12.67
CA ALA A 196 -4.98 14.81 -13.82
C ALA A 196 -4.37 13.56 -14.48
N ARG A 197 -3.05 13.53 -14.64
CA ARG A 197 -2.32 12.38 -15.19
C ARG A 197 -2.38 11.19 -14.24
N THR A 198 -2.29 11.43 -12.93
CA THR A 198 -2.42 10.38 -11.92
C THR A 198 -3.81 9.75 -11.94
N SER A 199 -4.88 10.55 -12.02
CA SER A 199 -6.24 10.05 -12.21
C SER A 199 -6.37 9.19 -13.48
N LEU A 200 -5.78 9.63 -14.60
CA LEU A 200 -5.77 8.86 -15.83
C LEU A 200 -5.06 7.50 -15.67
N ARG A 201 -3.91 7.47 -14.98
CA ARG A 201 -3.19 6.22 -14.67
C ARG A 201 -4.02 5.23 -13.87
N ILE A 202 -4.71 5.74 -12.84
CA ILE A 202 -5.60 4.95 -11.99
C ILE A 202 -6.73 4.33 -12.83
N GLN A 203 -7.42 5.14 -13.64
CA GLN A 203 -8.49 4.66 -14.50
C GLN A 203 -7.98 3.61 -15.50
N GLN A 204 -6.83 3.86 -16.14
CA GLN A 204 -6.23 2.93 -17.09
C GLN A 204 -5.88 1.58 -16.43
N ALA A 205 -5.30 1.58 -15.23
CA ALA A 205 -4.99 0.35 -14.51
C ALA A 205 -6.27 -0.44 -14.19
N LEU A 206 -7.33 0.25 -13.73
CA LEU A 206 -8.64 -0.36 -13.48
C LEU A 206 -9.28 -0.90 -14.76
N ASP A 207 -9.14 -0.21 -15.89
CA ASP A 207 -9.67 -0.65 -17.19
C ASP A 207 -8.97 -1.91 -17.70
N VAL A 208 -7.66 -2.02 -17.50
CA VAL A 208 -6.93 -3.27 -17.82
C VAL A 208 -7.42 -4.42 -16.95
N PHE A 209 -7.66 -4.19 -15.66
CA PHE A 209 -8.27 -5.21 -14.79
C PHE A 209 -9.68 -5.60 -15.26
N ALA A 210 -10.53 -4.62 -15.60
CA ALA A 210 -11.89 -4.89 -16.06
C ALA A 210 -11.90 -5.65 -17.39
N LYS A 211 -11.01 -5.29 -18.32
CA LYS A 211 -10.84 -6.00 -19.60
C LYS A 211 -10.34 -7.43 -19.40
N LYS A 212 -9.39 -7.65 -18.51
CA LYS A 212 -8.78 -8.97 -18.24
C LYS A 212 -9.71 -9.89 -17.42
N TYR A 213 -10.53 -9.32 -16.55
CA TYR A 213 -11.44 -10.03 -15.66
C TYR A 213 -12.88 -9.50 -15.76
N PRO A 214 -13.55 -9.65 -16.92
CA PRO A 214 -14.85 -9.01 -17.19
C PRO A 214 -16.01 -9.51 -16.30
N TRP A 215 -15.85 -10.67 -15.65
CA TRP A 215 -16.82 -11.23 -14.71
C TRP A 215 -16.67 -10.70 -13.27
N MET A 216 -15.65 -9.88 -13.00
CA MET A 216 -15.44 -9.24 -11.70
C MET A 216 -15.79 -7.75 -11.80
N PRO A 217 -16.25 -7.11 -10.71
CA PRO A 217 -16.36 -5.65 -10.68
C PRO A 217 -15.03 -5.00 -11.05
N ARG A 218 -15.08 -3.92 -11.83
CA ARG A 218 -13.91 -3.11 -12.24
C ARG A 218 -13.08 -2.73 -11.02
N ASP A 219 -13.76 -2.19 -10.02
CA ASP A 219 -13.27 -2.01 -8.67
C ASP A 219 -14.43 -2.24 -7.69
N VAL A 220 -14.12 -2.43 -6.41
CA VAL A 220 -15.09 -2.26 -5.34
C VAL A 220 -14.53 -1.15 -4.47
N GLU A 221 -15.36 -0.15 -4.15
CA GLU A 221 -14.94 1.04 -3.40
C GLU A 221 -14.00 0.67 -2.25
N ALA A 222 -12.88 1.40 -2.16
CA ALA A 222 -11.90 1.17 -1.11
C ALA A 222 -12.58 1.29 0.26
N ALA A 223 -12.19 0.45 1.22
CA ALA A 223 -12.70 0.63 2.57
C ALA A 223 -12.26 2.01 3.08
N LYS A 224 -13.23 2.76 3.59
CA LYS A 224 -12.97 4.01 4.30
C LYS A 224 -11.94 3.74 5.40
N CYS A 225 -10.81 4.43 5.31
CA CYS A 225 -9.85 4.45 6.40
C CYS A 225 -10.39 5.38 7.49
N ASP A 226 -10.90 4.79 8.56
CA ASP A 226 -11.48 5.50 9.69
C ASP A 226 -10.51 5.71 10.85
N PHE A 227 -9.23 5.36 10.66
CA PHE A 227 -8.18 5.58 11.63
C PHE A 227 -8.03 7.08 11.97
N GLN A 228 -8.07 7.40 13.27
CA GLN A 228 -8.03 8.76 13.80
C GLN A 228 -6.68 9.03 14.48
N TRP A 229 -5.66 9.34 13.70
CA TRP A 229 -4.28 9.44 14.20
C TRP A 229 -4.11 10.41 15.38
N TRP A 230 -4.85 11.52 15.39
CA TRP A 230 -4.76 12.55 16.43
C TRP A 230 -5.23 12.05 17.81
N LYS A 231 -6.07 11.00 17.88
CA LYS A 231 -6.48 10.40 19.16
C LYS A 231 -5.33 9.73 19.90
N TRP A 232 -4.36 9.18 19.18
CA TRP A 232 -3.30 8.34 19.77
C TRP A 232 -1.92 8.96 19.66
N TYR A 233 -1.70 9.80 18.65
CA TYR A 233 -0.38 10.32 18.29
C TYR A 233 -0.35 11.84 18.16
N SER A 234 -1.32 12.55 18.74
CA SER A 234 -1.21 14.01 18.92
C SER A 234 0.01 14.39 19.77
N VAL A 235 0.41 13.50 20.68
CA VAL A 235 1.72 13.52 21.34
C VAL A 235 2.48 12.29 20.85
N ASP A 236 3.40 12.47 19.90
CA ASP A 236 4.25 11.37 19.45
C ASP A 236 5.35 11.10 20.48
N ARG A 237 5.28 9.95 21.13
CA ARG A 237 6.22 9.53 22.19
C ARG A 237 7.32 8.61 21.66
N TRP A 238 7.27 8.28 20.38
CA TRP A 238 8.19 7.33 19.77
C TRP A 238 9.35 8.07 19.11
N GLU A 239 10.57 7.62 19.38
CA GLU A 239 11.75 8.10 18.66
C GLU A 239 11.67 7.67 17.19
N HIS A 240 12.02 8.57 16.28
CA HIS A 240 12.05 8.31 14.85
C HIS A 240 13.49 8.00 14.42
N ARG A 241 13.74 6.78 13.96
CA ARG A 241 15.06 6.31 13.56
C ARG A 241 15.02 5.64 12.19
N ASP A 242 16.12 5.71 11.46
CA ASP A 242 16.28 4.90 10.25
C ASP A 242 16.42 3.42 10.67
N PRO A 243 15.46 2.54 10.32
CA PRO A 243 15.51 1.13 10.72
C PRO A 243 16.67 0.37 10.07
N TRP A 244 17.35 0.96 9.08
CA TRP A 244 18.45 0.39 8.32
C TRP A 244 19.78 1.11 8.52
N ALA A 245 19.83 2.14 9.36
CA ALA A 245 21.10 2.74 9.77
C ALA A 245 21.99 1.63 10.35
N LYS A 246 23.22 1.53 9.84
CA LYS A 246 24.22 0.68 10.47
C LYS A 246 24.49 1.28 11.86
N ASP A 247 24.30 0.49 12.91
CA ASP A 247 24.73 0.88 14.26
C ASP A 247 26.15 1.45 14.17
N GLY A 248 26.34 2.66 14.71
CA GLY A 248 27.49 3.51 14.44
C GLY A 248 28.81 2.75 14.43
N LYS A 249 29.52 2.84 13.30
CA LYS A 249 30.98 2.74 13.27
C LYS A 249 31.58 4.05 13.74
#